data_AF-A0A7J8ZYS3-F1
#
_entry.id   AF-A0A7J8ZYS3-F1
#
_cell.length_a   1.000
_cell.length_b   1.000
_cell.length_c   1.000
_cell.angle_alpha   90.00
_cell.angle_beta   90.00
_cell.angle_gamma   90.00
#
_symmetry.space_group_name_H-M   'P 1'
#
loop_
_entity.id
_entity.type
_entity.pdbx_description
1 polymer ?
#
loop_
_entity_poly.entity_id
_entity_poly.type
_entity_poly.pdbx_seq_one_letter_code
_entity_poly.pdbx_strand_id
1 'polypeptide(L)'
;MDRVTALHHFTHHHKLALANCNDPEYKTECRICKLQILGPAYFCPERTCLYILHESCLWLPQKIQVPFHLNHMLVSRLLPSLDPRQRCYAYTLCLDSGEFAYSCEHCDFILHAICANSLKRSLKYDSVKHYCDFCEEERIPNDDIYYCEECTSQTTAHIECVLAELEILVANVWSDNSSLQLQATTRFTELLSIECRAPTEEVIQAGVVPRFVELLGSLSDSVLEQAVLAFGNITGDSLRCRDLVLGHGALLPLLALFNKPVSLSTLRNATWTLSMFCEALFDQAKPVLPTLARFIHSNDDEEVLADACWALSYLFDGTNDKIQAVTEAGVCGRLVKLLIHPSPSVITPALYTVRNIVSGDDVQTQCVISHQALPCLVNLLTDNYEKRIKNVACWTISNITAGNEEQIQVVIETNITTPLVHLLQAAWAIKNATSGGTHDQIKLLVSQGCIKPLCDLLNCPDPEVVAVCLQGLENILKVGEVDKNMGTTGGVNLYAQMIDDVCMNLVGHKARL
;
A
#
# COMPACT_ATOMS: atom_id res chain seq x y z
N MET A 1 14.38 -21.45 33.15
CA MET A 1 14.02 -20.37 34.10
C MET A 1 12.63 -20.67 34.62
N ASP A 2 12.45 -20.69 35.94
CA ASP A 2 11.14 -20.86 36.56
C ASP A 2 10.22 -19.71 36.13
N ARG A 3 8.99 -20.02 35.68
CA ARG A 3 8.03 -18.99 35.24
C ARG A 3 7.60 -18.16 36.44
N VAL A 4 7.94 -16.88 36.43
CA VAL A 4 7.57 -15.92 37.48
C VAL A 4 6.08 -15.62 37.37
N THR A 5 5.30 -15.90 38.41
CA THR A 5 3.84 -15.79 38.38
C THR A 5 3.33 -14.34 38.42
N ALA A 6 4.13 -13.40 38.95
CA ALA A 6 3.81 -11.96 38.93
C ALA A 6 5.04 -11.06 39.08
N LEU A 7 5.07 -9.91 38.40
CA LEU A 7 6.21 -8.98 38.34
C LEU A 7 5.80 -7.53 38.02
N HIS A 8 6.72 -6.58 38.19
CA HIS A 8 6.57 -5.19 37.72
C HIS A 8 7.35 -4.99 36.42
N HIS A 9 6.71 -4.38 35.42
CA HIS A 9 7.33 -4.10 34.12
C HIS A 9 7.52 -2.59 33.94
N PHE A 10 8.66 -2.15 33.41
CA PHE A 10 9.04 -0.72 33.39
C PHE A 10 8.11 0.18 32.55
N THR A 11 7.32 -0.40 31.63
CA THR A 11 6.34 0.34 30.81
C THR A 11 4.96 0.45 31.47
N HIS A 12 4.77 -0.10 32.68
CA HIS A 12 3.47 -0.11 33.34
C HIS A 12 3.57 -0.06 34.87
N HIS A 13 2.72 0.74 35.52
CA HIS A 13 2.83 1.00 36.96
C HIS A 13 2.28 -0.13 37.84
N HIS A 14 1.32 -0.94 37.36
CA HIS A 14 0.75 -2.04 38.14
C HIS A 14 1.56 -3.33 38.00
N LYS A 15 1.41 -4.21 38.99
CA LYS A 15 1.98 -5.56 38.95
C LYS A 15 1.23 -6.40 37.91
N LEU A 16 1.95 -7.08 37.03
CA LEU A 16 1.39 -7.98 36.03
C LEU A 16 1.40 -9.42 36.56
N ALA A 17 0.37 -10.19 36.23
CA ALA A 17 0.24 -11.62 36.54
C ALA A 17 0.24 -12.46 35.27
N LEU A 18 0.76 -13.69 35.33
CA LEU A 18 0.79 -14.62 34.20
C LEU A 18 -0.55 -15.37 34.10
N ALA A 19 -1.20 -15.34 32.93
CA ALA A 19 -2.34 -16.20 32.58
C ALA A 19 -2.26 -16.66 31.12
N ASN A 20 -3.18 -17.53 30.71
CA ASN A 20 -3.23 -18.08 29.37
C ASN A 20 -4.39 -17.48 28.57
N CYS A 21 -4.12 -16.92 27.39
CA CYS A 21 -5.11 -16.34 26.49
C CYS A 21 -5.50 -17.39 25.44
N ASN A 22 -6.64 -18.06 25.64
CA ASN A 22 -7.07 -19.22 24.84
C ASN A 22 -8.25 -18.96 23.91
N ASP A 23 -8.70 -17.71 23.78
CA ASP A 23 -9.89 -17.38 22.98
C ASP A 23 -9.50 -16.70 21.66
N PRO A 24 -9.62 -17.37 20.50
CA PRO A 24 -9.28 -16.80 19.20
C PRO A 24 -10.32 -15.81 18.66
N GLU A 25 -11.54 -15.75 19.22
CA GLU A 25 -12.60 -14.84 18.75
C GLU A 25 -12.42 -13.40 19.27
N TYR A 26 -11.76 -13.21 20.41
CA TYR A 26 -11.40 -11.90 20.94
C TYR A 26 -9.97 -11.51 20.55
N LYS A 27 -9.83 -10.53 19.65
CA LYS A 27 -8.52 -9.96 19.25
C LYS A 27 -7.88 -9.17 20.40
N THR A 28 -7.27 -9.88 21.34
CA THR A 28 -6.50 -9.25 22.41
C THR A 28 -5.08 -8.97 21.92
N GLU A 29 -4.72 -7.70 21.79
CA GLU A 29 -3.43 -7.28 21.24
C GLU A 29 -2.41 -6.94 22.34
N CYS A 30 -1.15 -7.29 22.09
CA CYS A 30 -0.06 -6.93 22.98
C CYS A 30 0.24 -5.43 22.93
N ARG A 31 0.41 -4.81 24.10
CA ARG A 31 0.67 -3.36 24.18
C ARG A 31 2.02 -2.92 23.63
N ILE A 32 2.99 -3.84 23.47
CA ILE A 32 4.31 -3.51 22.92
C ILE A 32 4.41 -3.80 21.43
N CYS A 33 3.99 -4.99 20.98
CA CYS A 33 4.15 -5.39 19.57
C CYS A 33 2.86 -5.28 18.75
N LYS A 34 1.70 -4.97 19.34
CA LYS A 34 0.39 -4.88 18.65
C LYS A 34 -0.09 -6.16 17.97
N LEU A 35 0.67 -7.26 18.04
CA LEU A 35 0.23 -8.55 17.53
C LEU A 35 -0.77 -9.20 18.50
N GLN A 36 -1.65 -10.03 17.95
CA GLN A 36 -2.59 -10.84 18.72
C GLN A 36 -1.85 -11.74 19.72
N ILE A 37 -2.39 -11.84 20.93
CA ILE A 37 -1.91 -12.73 21.98
C ILE A 37 -2.69 -14.05 21.92
N LEU A 38 -1.96 -15.13 21.68
CA LEU A 38 -2.44 -16.50 21.81
C LEU A 38 -1.47 -17.26 22.72
N GLY A 39 -2.00 -17.91 23.77
CA GLY A 39 -1.18 -18.61 24.76
C GLY A 39 -0.76 -17.74 25.96
N PRO A 40 0.35 -18.08 26.66
CA PRO A 40 0.75 -17.43 27.91
C PRO A 40 1.09 -15.94 27.75
N ALA A 41 0.52 -15.12 28.63
CA ALA A 41 0.63 -13.67 28.60
C ALA A 41 0.57 -13.04 30.00
N TYR A 42 1.15 -11.85 30.14
CA TYR A 42 1.12 -11.08 31.38
C TYR A 42 0.04 -10.01 31.30
N PHE A 43 -0.90 -10.03 32.23
CA PHE A 43 -2.02 -9.09 32.30
C PHE A 43 -2.00 -8.29 33.60
N CYS A 44 -2.52 -7.08 33.57
CA CYS A 44 -2.81 -6.31 34.77
C CYS A 44 -4.09 -6.84 35.43
N PRO A 45 -4.07 -7.24 36.71
CA PRO A 45 -5.26 -7.75 37.40
C PRO A 45 -6.22 -6.63 37.86
N GLU A 46 -5.87 -5.36 37.69
CA GLU A 46 -6.72 -4.23 38.05
C GLU A 46 -7.92 -4.12 37.11
N ARG A 47 -9.14 -4.06 37.67
CA ARG A 47 -10.40 -4.19 36.92
C ARG A 47 -10.62 -3.16 35.81
N THR A 48 -9.96 -2.00 35.89
CA THR A 48 -10.06 -0.92 34.91
C THR A 48 -8.86 -0.85 33.96
N CYS A 49 -7.89 -1.77 34.07
CA CYS A 49 -6.64 -1.72 33.34
C CYS A 49 -6.53 -2.85 32.31
N LEU A 50 -6.72 -2.52 31.04
CA LEU A 50 -6.61 -3.46 29.91
C LEU A 50 -5.16 -3.62 29.42
N TYR A 51 -4.19 -3.63 30.34
CA TYR A 51 -2.78 -3.75 30.01
C TYR A 51 -2.39 -5.24 29.90
N ILE A 52 -1.91 -5.64 28.72
CA ILE A 52 -1.52 -7.03 28.45
C ILE A 52 -0.30 -7.10 27.52
N LEU A 53 0.59 -8.05 27.77
CA LEU A 53 1.84 -8.28 27.04
C LEU A 53 2.06 -9.77 26.75
N HIS A 54 2.66 -10.09 25.60
CA HIS A 54 3.24 -11.42 25.38
C HIS A 54 4.35 -11.68 26.41
N GLU A 55 4.52 -12.95 26.79
CA GLU A 55 5.67 -13.39 27.59
C GLU A 55 7.02 -13.02 26.94
N SER A 56 7.10 -13.04 25.60
CA SER A 56 8.29 -12.65 24.85
C SER A 56 8.56 -11.14 24.83
N CYS A 57 7.51 -10.32 24.88
CA CYS A 57 7.64 -8.84 24.87
C CYS A 57 8.08 -8.29 26.22
N LEU A 58 7.91 -9.06 27.30
CA LEU A 58 8.30 -8.70 28.65
C LEU A 58 9.82 -8.52 28.81
N TRP A 59 10.60 -9.26 28.03
CA TRP A 59 12.07 -9.32 28.16
C TRP A 59 12.78 -8.48 27.10
N LEU A 60 12.07 -7.54 26.47
CA LEU A 60 12.69 -6.65 25.52
C LEU A 60 13.73 -5.75 26.21
N PRO A 61 14.93 -5.62 25.63
CA PRO A 61 16.03 -4.84 26.19
C PRO A 61 15.69 -3.35 26.29
N GLN A 62 16.26 -2.65 27.27
CA GLN A 62 16.06 -1.19 27.38
C GLN A 62 16.96 -0.37 26.44
N LYS A 63 18.07 -0.95 25.97
CA LYS A 63 18.97 -0.35 24.99
C LYS A 63 19.37 -1.41 23.97
N ILE A 64 19.44 -1.01 22.70
CA ILE A 64 19.83 -1.88 21.60
C ILE A 64 20.79 -1.16 20.66
N GLN A 65 21.71 -1.92 20.09
CA GLN A 65 22.50 -1.49 18.94
C GLN A 65 21.92 -2.21 17.72
N VAL A 66 21.66 -1.48 16.64
CA VAL A 66 21.24 -2.08 15.37
C VAL A 66 22.37 -1.96 14.33
N PRO A 67 22.53 -2.91 13.39
CA PRO A 67 23.73 -3.05 12.56
C PRO A 67 24.02 -1.86 11.62
N PHE A 68 23.03 -1.04 11.29
CA PHE A 68 23.12 0.11 10.38
C PHE A 68 23.04 1.46 11.11
N HIS A 69 23.25 1.43 12.43
CA HIS A 69 23.26 2.63 13.27
C HIS A 69 24.38 2.55 14.34
N LEU A 70 25.53 1.96 13.98
CA LEU A 70 26.61 1.53 14.88
C LEU A 70 27.21 2.64 15.76
N ASN A 71 27.10 3.89 15.35
CA ASN A 71 27.67 5.02 16.07
C ASN A 71 26.81 5.46 17.27
N HIS A 72 25.55 5.03 17.36
CA HIS A 72 24.64 5.44 18.42
C HIS A 72 23.69 4.30 18.85
N MET A 73 23.48 4.16 20.16
CA MET A 73 22.54 3.20 20.73
C MET A 73 21.10 3.71 20.64
N LEU A 74 20.15 2.81 20.40
CA LEU A 74 18.72 3.11 20.52
C LEU A 74 18.23 2.76 21.93
N VAL A 75 17.44 3.64 22.51
CA VAL A 75 16.85 3.50 23.85
C VAL A 75 15.36 3.23 23.73
N SER A 76 14.84 2.29 24.51
CA SER A 76 13.41 2.04 24.54
C SER A 76 12.68 3.21 25.21
N ARG A 77 11.62 3.71 24.56
CA ARG A 77 10.84 4.83 25.05
C ARG A 77 9.37 4.67 24.64
N LEU A 78 8.47 5.13 25.50
CA LEU A 78 7.08 5.41 25.13
C LEU A 78 7.04 6.80 24.51
N LEU A 79 6.62 6.88 23.25
CA LEU A 79 6.65 8.15 22.51
C LEU A 79 5.70 9.17 23.17
N PRO A 80 6.22 10.33 23.63
CA PRO A 80 5.38 11.39 24.16
C PRO A 80 4.58 12.05 23.03
N SER A 81 3.38 12.52 23.34
CA SER A 81 2.39 13.03 22.37
C SER A 81 2.95 14.09 21.40
N LEU A 82 2.90 13.71 20.11
CA LEU A 82 2.85 14.50 18.86
C LEU A 82 4.14 15.15 18.29
N ASP A 83 4.77 14.44 17.35
CA ASP A 83 5.18 14.99 16.04
C ASP A 83 4.72 14.00 14.94
N PRO A 84 3.73 14.34 14.09
CA PRO A 84 3.23 13.46 13.01
C PRO A 84 4.25 13.16 11.90
N ARG A 85 5.47 13.73 11.98
CA ARG A 85 6.58 13.43 11.09
C ARG A 85 7.44 12.25 11.54
N GLN A 86 7.29 11.77 12.78
CA GLN A 86 8.07 10.64 13.29
C GLN A 86 7.56 9.33 12.71
N ARG A 87 8.39 8.72 11.85
CA ARG A 87 8.09 7.46 11.16
C ARG A 87 9.07 6.39 11.59
N CYS A 88 8.61 5.15 11.63
CA CYS A 88 9.52 4.02 11.78
C CYS A 88 10.41 3.93 10.54
N TYR A 89 11.73 3.89 10.74
CA TYR A 89 12.71 3.80 9.66
C TYR A 89 12.54 2.54 8.80
N ALA A 90 12.12 1.42 9.39
CA ALA A 90 12.05 0.14 8.71
C ALA A 90 10.76 -0.11 7.89
N TYR A 91 9.69 0.66 8.14
CA TYR A 91 8.37 0.34 7.55
C TYR A 91 7.56 1.58 7.12
N THR A 92 8.11 2.79 7.30
CA THR A 92 7.57 4.10 6.84
C THR A 92 6.14 4.45 7.29
N LEU A 93 5.50 3.61 8.11
CA LEU A 93 4.23 3.91 8.79
C LEU A 93 4.44 4.87 9.97
N CYS A 94 3.40 5.67 10.22
CA CYS A 94 3.35 6.60 11.34
C CYS A 94 3.30 5.84 12.67
N LEU A 95 4.08 6.30 13.64
CA LEU A 95 4.04 5.81 15.00
C LEU A 95 2.87 6.47 15.74
N ASP A 96 2.00 5.68 16.37
CA ASP A 96 0.87 6.23 17.12
C ASP A 96 1.30 6.78 18.49
N SER A 97 0.52 7.73 19.02
CA SER A 97 0.78 8.30 20.34
C SER A 97 0.70 7.23 21.44
N GLY A 98 1.71 7.17 22.31
CA GLY A 98 1.76 6.18 23.40
C GLY A 98 2.21 4.78 22.96
N GLU A 99 2.74 4.63 21.74
CA GLU A 99 3.39 3.40 21.31
C GLU A 99 4.79 3.24 21.88
N PHE A 100 5.18 1.98 22.05
CA PHE A 100 6.52 1.59 22.47
C PHE A 100 7.44 1.52 21.25
N ALA A 101 8.54 2.28 21.28
CA ALA A 101 9.51 2.35 20.19
C ALA A 101 10.95 2.35 20.73
N TYR A 102 11.91 2.13 19.83
CA TYR A 102 13.33 2.36 20.09
C TYR A 102 13.76 3.61 19.32
N SER A 103 14.27 4.61 20.03
CA SER A 103 14.71 5.88 19.44
C SER A 103 16.16 6.17 19.79
N CYS A 104 16.89 6.77 18.86
CA CYS A 104 18.20 7.36 19.14
C CYS A 104 18.02 8.67 19.94
N GLU A 105 18.93 8.95 20.88
CA GLU A 105 18.96 10.23 21.59
C GLU A 105 19.79 11.32 20.88
N HIS A 106 20.48 10.95 19.79
CA HIS A 106 21.43 11.80 19.07
C HIS A 106 21.01 12.14 17.63
N CYS A 107 19.97 11.50 17.09
CA CYS A 107 19.42 11.76 15.76
C CYS A 107 17.95 11.30 15.68
N ASP A 108 17.25 11.63 14.60
CA ASP A 108 15.82 11.35 14.40
C ASP A 108 15.50 9.89 14.03
N PHE A 109 16.37 8.95 14.43
CA PHE A 109 16.25 7.54 14.11
C PHE A 109 15.31 6.82 15.08
N ILE A 110 14.19 6.29 14.59
CA ILE A 110 13.16 5.63 15.39
C ILE A 110 12.69 4.33 14.72
N LEU A 111 12.49 3.26 15.52
CA LEU A 111 11.99 1.96 15.08
C LEU A 111 10.84 1.47 15.96
N HIS A 112 9.82 0.84 15.36
CA HIS A 112 8.83 0.05 16.10
C HIS A 112 9.50 -1.02 16.95
N ALA A 113 8.88 -1.43 18.06
CA ALA A 113 9.35 -2.52 18.92
C ALA A 113 9.63 -3.81 18.13
N ILE A 114 8.73 -4.17 17.20
CA ILE A 114 8.88 -5.37 16.36
C ILE A 114 10.04 -5.19 15.40
N CYS A 115 10.06 -4.08 14.65
CA CYS A 115 11.12 -3.79 13.70
C CYS A 115 12.48 -3.85 14.39
N ALA A 116 12.63 -3.14 15.51
CA ALA A 116 13.81 -3.17 16.34
C ALA A 116 14.18 -4.58 16.83
N ASN A 117 13.21 -5.40 17.23
CA ASN A 117 13.47 -6.76 17.70
C ASN A 117 13.83 -7.73 16.56
N SER A 118 13.24 -7.55 15.37
CA SER A 118 13.62 -8.26 14.14
C SER A 118 15.04 -7.89 13.71
N LEU A 119 15.40 -6.61 13.85
CA LEU A 119 16.70 -6.05 13.46
C LEU A 119 17.79 -6.18 14.53
N LYS A 120 17.42 -6.43 15.81
CA LYS A 120 18.34 -6.70 16.92
C LYS A 120 18.89 -8.13 16.87
N ARG A 121 18.15 -9.06 16.26
CA ARG A 121 18.65 -10.42 16.08
C ARG A 121 19.81 -10.35 15.10
N SER A 122 21.05 -10.31 15.62
CA SER A 122 22.13 -11.03 14.98
C SER A 122 21.61 -12.45 14.84
N LEU A 123 21.32 -12.87 13.62
CA LEU A 123 20.80 -14.19 13.34
C LEU A 123 21.92 -15.18 13.62
N LYS A 124 22.03 -15.62 14.88
CA LYS A 124 22.61 -16.92 15.19
C LYS A 124 21.67 -17.96 14.62
N TYR A 125 21.88 -18.27 13.36
CA TYR A 125 21.27 -19.38 12.68
C TYR A 125 22.34 -20.45 12.52
N ASP A 126 22.08 -21.65 13.05
CA ASP A 126 22.82 -22.87 12.73
C ASP A 126 22.53 -23.22 11.26
N SER A 127 23.17 -22.51 10.33
CA SER A 127 23.12 -22.86 8.92
C SER A 127 24.03 -24.07 8.68
N VAL A 128 23.49 -25.09 8.01
CA VAL A 128 24.17 -26.36 7.69
C VAL A 128 25.37 -26.19 6.72
N LYS A 129 25.62 -25.00 6.17
CA LYS A 129 26.79 -24.72 5.29
C LYS A 129 27.87 -23.96 6.04
N HIS A 130 29.04 -24.54 6.29
CA HIS A 130 30.16 -23.84 6.95
C HIS A 130 30.99 -22.93 6.04
N TYR A 131 30.58 -22.68 4.79
CA TYR A 131 31.42 -22.04 3.78
C TYR A 131 30.73 -20.82 3.16
N CYS A 132 31.51 -19.83 2.73
CA CYS A 132 31.06 -18.68 1.95
C CYS A 132 30.93 -19.07 0.47
N ASP A 133 29.79 -18.81 -0.18
CA ASP A 133 29.56 -19.17 -1.60
C ASP A 133 30.35 -18.28 -2.59
N PHE A 134 31.10 -17.28 -2.11
CA PHE A 134 31.91 -16.38 -2.94
C PHE A 134 33.40 -16.72 -2.92
N CYS A 135 33.95 -16.98 -1.72
CA CYS A 135 35.36 -17.32 -1.58
C CYS A 135 35.61 -18.81 -1.31
N GLU A 136 34.55 -19.60 -1.13
CA GLU A 136 34.60 -21.03 -0.79
C GLU A 136 35.34 -21.34 0.53
N GLU A 137 35.68 -20.32 1.31
CA GLU A 137 36.38 -20.46 2.60
C GLU A 137 35.41 -20.72 3.76
N GLU A 138 35.94 -21.37 4.80
CA GLU A 138 35.20 -21.72 6.02
C GLU A 138 34.86 -20.45 6.82
N ARG A 139 33.60 -20.32 7.22
CA ARG A 139 33.06 -19.14 7.88
C ARG A 139 33.41 -19.15 9.37
N ILE A 140 33.76 -17.98 9.89
CA ILE A 140 33.98 -17.80 11.33
C ILE A 140 32.60 -17.84 12.05
N PRO A 141 32.39 -18.72 13.03
CA PRO A 141 31.14 -18.75 13.78
C PRO A 141 30.92 -17.41 14.52
N ASN A 142 29.77 -16.78 14.28
CA ASN A 142 29.30 -15.49 14.85
C ASN A 142 29.66 -14.20 14.08
N ASP A 143 30.30 -14.26 12.91
CA ASP A 143 30.43 -13.08 12.04
C ASP A 143 29.12 -12.79 11.27
N ASP A 144 28.87 -11.51 11.01
CA ASP A 144 27.73 -11.07 10.21
C ASP A 144 27.91 -11.48 8.73
N ILE A 145 26.83 -11.95 8.10
CA ILE A 145 26.83 -12.46 6.73
C ILE A 145 25.65 -11.92 5.93
N TYR A 146 25.75 -11.96 4.59
CA TYR A 146 24.60 -11.89 3.71
C TYR A 146 24.08 -13.32 3.48
N TYR A 147 22.76 -13.52 3.56
CA TYR A 147 22.13 -14.80 3.18
C TYR A 147 20.74 -14.58 2.59
N CYS A 148 20.31 -15.51 1.73
CA CYS A 148 18.97 -15.50 1.13
C CYS A 148 18.00 -16.39 1.92
N GLU A 149 16.89 -15.83 2.42
CA GLU A 149 15.87 -16.56 3.19
C GLU A 149 14.98 -17.45 2.31
N GLU A 150 14.67 -17.01 1.09
CA GLU A 150 13.75 -17.73 0.20
C GLU A 150 14.39 -18.93 -0.50
N CYS A 151 15.70 -18.86 -0.77
CA CYS A 151 16.46 -19.98 -1.35
C CYS A 151 16.80 -21.05 -0.31
N THR A 152 16.11 -21.16 0.82
CA THR A 152 16.40 -22.13 1.90
C THR A 152 17.87 -22.09 2.36
N SER A 153 18.47 -20.89 2.49
CA SER A 153 19.90 -20.72 2.84
C SER A 153 20.91 -21.25 1.79
N GLN A 154 20.54 -21.33 0.51
CA GLN A 154 21.47 -21.80 -0.53
C GLN A 154 22.60 -20.82 -0.85
N THR A 155 22.42 -19.52 -0.58
CA THR A 155 23.45 -18.48 -0.80
C THR A 155 23.77 -17.78 0.52
N THR A 156 25.04 -17.81 0.90
CA THR A 156 25.64 -17.27 2.13
C THR A 156 27.00 -16.66 1.80
N ALA A 157 27.25 -15.41 2.18
CA ALA A 157 28.48 -14.68 1.82
C ALA A 157 29.07 -13.90 3.00
N HIS A 158 30.39 -13.86 3.11
CA HIS A 158 31.09 -12.91 3.98
C HIS A 158 30.82 -11.48 3.49
N ILE A 159 30.64 -10.55 4.44
CA ILE A 159 30.51 -9.12 4.12
C ILE A 159 31.74 -8.64 3.34
N GLU A 160 32.94 -9.00 3.79
CA GLU A 160 34.20 -8.61 3.14
C GLU A 160 34.33 -9.14 1.70
N CYS A 161 33.79 -10.32 1.40
CA CYS A 161 33.81 -10.86 0.04
C CYS A 161 32.91 -10.06 -0.90
N VAL A 162 31.74 -9.61 -0.41
CA VAL A 162 30.87 -8.71 -1.18
C VAL A 162 31.55 -7.35 -1.39
N LEU A 163 32.21 -6.81 -0.37
CA LEU A 163 32.94 -5.53 -0.48
C LEU A 163 34.13 -5.60 -1.46
N ALA A 164 34.92 -6.69 -1.42
CA ALA A 164 36.04 -6.89 -2.35
C ALA A 164 35.57 -7.08 -3.79
N GLU A 165 34.44 -7.76 -4.00
CA GLU A 165 33.82 -7.84 -5.31
C GLU A 165 33.36 -6.47 -5.81
N LEU A 166 32.75 -5.65 -4.95
CA LEU A 166 32.31 -4.30 -5.31
C LEU A 166 33.45 -3.44 -5.87
N GLU A 167 34.67 -3.51 -5.33
CA GLU A 167 35.82 -2.77 -5.87
C GLU A 167 36.13 -3.13 -7.32
N ILE A 168 36.07 -4.43 -7.66
CA ILE A 168 36.29 -4.92 -9.03
C ILE A 168 35.14 -4.49 -9.95
N LEU A 169 33.90 -4.60 -9.47
CA LEU A 169 32.72 -4.20 -10.24
C LEU A 169 32.71 -2.70 -10.53
N VAL A 170 33.11 -1.87 -9.56
CA VAL A 170 33.31 -0.43 -9.74
C VAL A 170 34.35 -0.21 -10.85
N ALA A 171 35.54 -0.79 -10.75
CA ALA A 171 36.57 -0.62 -11.77
C ALA A 171 36.07 -1.02 -13.19
N ASN A 172 35.31 -2.11 -13.29
CA ASN A 172 34.80 -2.61 -14.55
C ASN A 172 33.69 -1.75 -15.15
N VAL A 173 32.76 -1.20 -14.34
CA VAL A 173 31.69 -0.33 -14.83
C VAL A 173 32.22 1.02 -15.32
N TRP A 174 33.33 1.49 -14.76
CA TRP A 174 34.04 2.70 -15.20
C TRP A 174 34.98 2.47 -16.40
N SER A 175 35.20 1.22 -16.82
CA SER A 175 36.03 0.93 -17.99
C SER A 175 35.39 1.41 -19.31
N ASP A 176 36.20 1.55 -20.36
CA ASP A 176 35.71 1.83 -21.72
C ASP A 176 35.30 0.55 -22.49
N ASN A 177 35.47 -0.61 -21.88
CA ASN A 177 35.20 -1.90 -22.54
C ASN A 177 33.75 -2.34 -22.27
N SER A 178 32.91 -2.33 -23.31
CA SER A 178 31.49 -2.70 -23.19
C SER A 178 31.25 -4.12 -22.64
N SER A 179 32.19 -5.05 -22.81
CA SER A 179 32.08 -6.40 -22.23
C SER A 179 32.29 -6.37 -20.72
N LEU A 180 33.27 -5.60 -20.23
CA LEU A 180 33.50 -5.44 -18.78
C LEU A 180 32.37 -4.62 -18.14
N GLN A 181 31.90 -3.57 -18.82
CA GLN A 181 30.73 -2.81 -18.39
C GLN A 181 29.52 -3.73 -18.25
N LEU A 182 29.22 -4.56 -19.27
CA LEU A 182 28.08 -5.47 -19.25
C LEU A 182 28.16 -6.44 -18.07
N GLN A 183 29.30 -7.12 -17.90
CA GLN A 183 29.51 -8.04 -16.79
C GLN A 183 29.30 -7.35 -15.44
N ALA A 184 29.86 -6.15 -15.27
CA ALA A 184 29.70 -5.37 -14.05
C ALA A 184 28.25 -4.96 -13.80
N THR A 185 27.57 -4.39 -14.80
CA THR A 185 26.17 -3.95 -14.68
C THR A 185 25.23 -5.11 -14.39
N THR A 186 25.41 -6.26 -15.05
CA THR A 186 24.64 -7.48 -14.76
C THR A 186 24.83 -7.90 -13.31
N ARG A 187 26.09 -7.90 -12.84
CA ARG A 187 26.37 -8.31 -11.47
C ARG A 187 25.81 -7.34 -10.43
N PHE A 188 25.87 -6.03 -10.69
CA PHE A 188 25.21 -5.03 -9.85
C PHE A 188 23.69 -5.25 -9.80
N THR A 189 23.05 -5.51 -10.95
CA THR A 189 21.63 -5.86 -11.00
C THR A 189 21.31 -7.06 -10.11
N GLU A 190 22.07 -8.14 -10.24
CA GLU A 190 21.87 -9.35 -9.42
C GLU A 190 21.97 -9.06 -7.91
N LEU A 191 22.95 -8.26 -7.48
CA LEU A 191 23.08 -7.84 -6.09
C LEU A 191 21.90 -6.98 -5.64
N LEU A 192 21.45 -6.05 -6.48
CA LEU A 192 20.38 -5.11 -6.18
C LEU A 192 18.98 -5.73 -6.22
N SER A 193 18.81 -6.87 -6.90
CA SER A 193 17.55 -7.61 -6.98
C SER A 193 17.33 -8.60 -5.83
N ILE A 194 18.21 -8.65 -4.82
CA ILE A 194 18.07 -9.56 -3.68
C ILE A 194 16.89 -9.13 -2.81
N GLU A 195 15.79 -9.89 -2.85
CA GLU A 195 14.50 -9.55 -2.22
C GLU A 195 14.57 -9.38 -0.68
N CYS A 196 15.52 -10.06 0.00
CA CYS A 196 15.61 -10.01 1.47
C CYS A 196 16.38 -8.78 1.97
N ARG A 197 17.51 -8.46 1.34
CA ARG A 197 18.39 -7.32 1.69
C ARG A 197 19.47 -7.13 0.62
N ALA A 198 19.14 -6.38 -0.42
CA ALA A 198 20.15 -5.90 -1.36
C ALA A 198 21.19 -5.01 -0.64
N PRO A 199 22.49 -5.08 -1.01
CA PRO A 199 23.53 -4.18 -0.50
C PRO A 199 23.44 -2.80 -1.18
N THR A 200 22.22 -2.22 -1.22
CA THR A 200 21.92 -0.99 -1.97
C THR A 200 22.75 0.18 -1.46
N GLU A 201 22.93 0.29 -0.13
CA GLU A 201 23.69 1.39 0.46
C GLU A 201 25.18 1.26 0.17
N GLU A 202 25.73 0.05 0.23
CA GLU A 202 27.12 -0.24 -0.11
C GLU A 202 27.40 0.06 -1.58
N VAL A 203 26.47 -0.29 -2.48
CA VAL A 203 26.54 0.06 -3.91
C VAL A 203 26.48 1.58 -4.10
N ILE A 204 25.60 2.29 -3.40
CA ILE A 204 25.55 3.76 -3.46
C ILE A 204 26.86 4.39 -2.97
N GLN A 205 27.40 3.93 -1.84
CA GLN A 205 28.64 4.42 -1.26
C GLN A 205 29.87 4.13 -2.14
N ALA A 206 29.82 3.06 -2.93
CA ALA A 206 30.82 2.76 -3.95
C ALA A 206 30.84 3.78 -5.12
N GLY A 207 29.88 4.71 -5.17
CA GLY A 207 29.91 5.85 -6.09
C GLY A 207 29.52 5.51 -7.54
N VAL A 208 28.77 4.43 -7.76
CA VAL A 208 28.41 3.97 -9.12
C VAL A 208 27.16 4.63 -9.70
N VAL A 209 26.34 5.30 -8.88
CA VAL A 209 25.09 5.95 -9.34
C VAL A 209 25.30 6.93 -10.51
N PRO A 210 26.27 7.88 -10.47
CA PRO A 210 26.53 8.76 -11.61
C PRO A 210 26.91 7.99 -12.88
N ARG A 211 27.61 6.86 -12.74
CA ARG A 211 28.01 6.03 -13.87
C ARG A 211 26.83 5.29 -14.49
N PHE A 212 25.91 4.76 -13.69
CA PHE A 212 24.67 4.19 -14.24
C PHE A 212 23.85 5.21 -15.01
N VAL A 213 23.79 6.47 -14.54
CA VAL A 213 23.14 7.57 -15.26
C VAL A 213 23.82 7.84 -16.62
N GLU A 214 25.15 7.85 -16.66
CA GLU A 214 25.90 8.01 -17.91
C GLU A 214 25.65 6.86 -18.89
N LEU A 215 25.57 5.62 -18.38
CA LEU A 215 25.32 4.42 -19.18
C LEU A 215 23.91 4.36 -19.80
N LEU A 216 22.99 5.24 -19.41
CA LEU A 216 21.72 5.45 -20.13
C LEU A 216 21.96 5.99 -21.56
N GLY A 217 23.11 6.60 -21.80
CA GLY A 217 23.59 7.02 -23.12
C GLY A 217 24.40 5.98 -23.88
N SER A 218 24.57 4.76 -23.35
CA SER A 218 25.41 3.72 -23.96
C SER A 218 24.95 3.36 -25.38
N LEU A 219 25.93 3.10 -26.25
CA LEU A 219 25.71 2.56 -27.61
C LEU A 219 25.50 1.04 -27.61
N SER A 220 25.72 0.38 -26.47
CA SER A 220 25.48 -1.05 -26.29
C SER A 220 24.12 -1.25 -25.63
N ASP A 221 23.18 -1.83 -26.37
CA ASP A 221 21.81 -2.09 -25.88
C ASP A 221 21.81 -2.96 -24.61
N SER A 222 22.70 -3.94 -24.53
CA SER A 222 22.80 -4.83 -23.36
C SER A 222 23.33 -4.11 -22.11
N VAL A 223 24.32 -3.22 -22.26
CA VAL A 223 24.82 -2.39 -21.16
C VAL A 223 23.75 -1.38 -20.72
N LEU A 224 23.07 -0.75 -21.69
CA LEU A 224 21.96 0.16 -21.44
C LEU A 224 20.85 -0.53 -20.63
N GLU A 225 20.42 -1.71 -21.07
CA GLU A 225 19.35 -2.46 -20.42
C GLU A 225 19.66 -2.79 -18.96
N GLN A 226 20.88 -3.29 -18.70
CA GLN A 226 21.33 -3.61 -17.34
C GLN A 226 21.55 -2.36 -16.49
N ALA A 227 22.07 -1.28 -17.06
CA ALA A 227 22.22 -0.02 -16.36
C ALA A 227 20.86 0.54 -15.93
N VAL A 228 19.85 0.52 -16.80
CA VAL A 228 18.47 0.95 -16.47
C VAL A 228 17.90 0.10 -15.33
N LEU A 229 18.12 -1.22 -15.37
CA LEU A 229 17.59 -2.13 -14.35
C LEU A 229 18.26 -1.95 -12.98
N ALA A 230 19.59 -1.94 -12.92
CA ALA A 230 20.33 -1.66 -11.68
C ALA A 230 19.94 -0.30 -11.09
N PHE A 231 19.83 0.71 -11.95
CA PHE A 231 19.38 2.04 -11.59
C PHE A 231 17.93 2.07 -11.05
N GLY A 232 17.03 1.32 -11.68
CA GLY A 232 15.64 1.16 -11.24
C GLY A 232 15.55 0.48 -9.87
N ASN A 233 16.35 -0.56 -9.62
CA ASN A 233 16.41 -1.25 -8.33
C ASN A 233 16.88 -0.31 -7.21
N ILE A 234 17.92 0.50 -7.45
CA ILE A 234 18.35 1.53 -6.48
C ILE A 234 17.21 2.52 -6.23
N THR A 235 16.52 2.94 -7.29
CA THR A 235 15.42 3.92 -7.20
C THR A 235 14.24 3.37 -6.37
N GLY A 236 13.87 2.10 -6.56
CA GLY A 236 12.76 1.44 -5.88
C GLY A 236 13.05 0.98 -4.45
N ASP A 237 14.31 0.98 -4.01
CA ASP A 237 14.72 0.50 -2.68
C ASP A 237 14.17 1.37 -1.52
N SER A 238 14.25 2.70 -1.66
CA SER A 238 13.67 3.63 -0.68
C SER A 238 13.48 5.04 -1.23
N LEU A 239 12.63 5.84 -0.59
CA LEU A 239 12.44 7.26 -0.93
C LEU A 239 13.77 8.05 -0.95
N ARG A 240 14.69 7.74 -0.03
CA ARG A 240 16.02 8.36 0.03
C ARG A 240 16.87 7.97 -1.19
N CYS A 241 16.87 6.70 -1.56
CA CYS A 241 17.61 6.22 -2.73
C CYS A 241 17.07 6.87 -4.01
N ARG A 242 15.74 6.95 -4.16
CA ARG A 242 15.08 7.69 -5.25
C ARG A 242 15.53 9.15 -5.31
N ASP A 243 15.46 9.87 -4.20
CA ASP A 243 15.79 11.30 -4.15
C ASP A 243 17.29 11.53 -4.46
N LEU A 244 18.16 10.62 -4.00
CA LEU A 244 19.58 10.62 -4.33
C LEU A 244 19.80 10.42 -5.83
N VAL A 245 19.12 9.44 -6.43
CA VAL A 245 19.22 9.16 -7.86
C VAL A 245 18.74 10.37 -8.69
N LEU A 246 17.63 11.00 -8.29
CA LEU A 246 17.14 12.22 -8.92
C LEU A 246 18.11 13.39 -8.76
N GLY A 247 18.75 13.51 -7.59
CA GLY A 247 19.80 14.49 -7.32
C GLY A 247 21.01 14.37 -8.26
N HIS A 248 21.24 13.18 -8.84
CA HIS A 248 22.26 12.95 -9.86
C HIS A 248 21.79 13.28 -11.30
N GLY A 249 20.62 13.91 -11.47
CA GLY A 249 20.14 14.42 -12.76
C GLY A 249 19.58 13.35 -13.70
N ALA A 250 19.14 12.22 -13.15
CA ALA A 250 18.89 11.02 -13.94
C ALA A 250 17.55 11.01 -14.73
N LEU A 251 16.61 11.90 -14.38
CA LEU A 251 15.29 11.96 -15.03
C LEU A 251 15.37 12.28 -16.52
N LEU A 252 16.20 13.26 -16.92
CA LEU A 252 16.29 13.69 -18.33
C LEU A 252 16.91 12.61 -19.23
N PRO A 253 18.03 11.96 -18.86
CA PRO A 253 18.55 10.81 -19.60
C PRO A 253 17.53 9.67 -19.73
N LEU A 254 16.78 9.34 -18.67
CA LEU A 254 15.73 8.32 -18.71
C LEU A 254 14.63 8.72 -19.71
N LEU A 255 14.15 9.97 -19.65
CA LEU A 255 13.13 10.46 -20.59
C LEU A 255 13.60 10.46 -22.05
N ALA A 256 14.90 10.69 -22.29
CA ALA A 256 15.48 10.61 -23.63
C ALA A 256 15.42 9.19 -24.22
N LEU A 257 15.46 8.13 -23.39
CA LEU A 257 15.31 6.74 -23.85
C LEU A 257 13.98 6.50 -24.55
N PHE A 258 12.92 7.15 -24.11
CA PHE A 258 11.58 6.96 -24.67
C PHE A 258 11.38 7.60 -26.05
N ASN A 259 12.36 8.38 -26.51
CA ASN A 259 12.37 9.04 -27.81
C ASN A 259 13.34 8.38 -28.82
N LYS A 260 13.98 7.27 -28.45
CA LYS A 260 14.85 6.48 -29.33
C LYS A 260 14.33 5.04 -29.45
N PRO A 261 14.64 4.32 -30.54
CA PRO A 261 14.31 2.89 -30.62
C PRO A 261 15.12 2.13 -29.57
N VAL A 262 14.45 1.41 -28.69
CA VAL A 262 15.05 0.55 -27.65
C VAL A 262 14.39 -0.83 -27.66
N SER A 263 15.04 -1.82 -27.06
CA SER A 263 14.45 -3.15 -26.87
C SER A 263 13.18 -3.06 -26.01
N LEU A 264 12.25 -4.00 -26.17
CA LEU A 264 11.05 -4.07 -25.33
C LEU A 264 11.40 -4.24 -23.84
N SER A 265 12.44 -5.04 -23.54
CA SER A 265 12.95 -5.22 -22.18
C SER A 265 13.46 -3.91 -21.58
N THR A 266 14.28 -3.16 -22.34
CA THR A 266 14.74 -1.82 -21.92
C THR A 266 13.56 -0.87 -21.72
N LEU A 267 12.55 -0.90 -22.59
CA LEU A 267 11.36 -0.05 -22.46
C LEU A 267 10.56 -0.38 -21.19
N ARG A 268 10.39 -1.66 -20.87
CA ARG A 268 9.75 -2.12 -19.63
C ARG A 268 10.52 -1.65 -18.41
N ASN A 269 11.81 -1.94 -18.32
CA ASN A 269 12.66 -1.51 -17.21
C ASN A 269 12.67 0.01 -17.03
N ALA A 270 12.72 0.76 -18.13
CA ALA A 270 12.69 2.22 -18.09
C ALA A 270 11.33 2.76 -17.64
N THR A 271 10.23 2.14 -18.06
CA THR A 271 8.87 2.55 -17.66
C THR A 271 8.61 2.22 -16.19
N TRP A 272 9.04 1.05 -15.73
CA TRP A 272 9.02 0.69 -14.31
C TRP A 272 9.83 1.69 -13.47
N THR A 273 11.06 1.99 -13.87
CA THR A 273 11.90 2.99 -13.19
C THR A 273 11.22 4.37 -13.14
N LEU A 274 10.57 4.78 -14.23
CA LEU A 274 9.85 6.04 -14.30
C LEU A 274 8.67 6.08 -13.31
N SER A 275 8.00 4.96 -13.08
CA SER A 275 6.90 4.86 -12.11
C SER A 275 7.40 5.08 -10.68
N MET A 276 8.58 4.54 -10.33
CA MET A 276 9.23 4.74 -9.02
C MET A 276 9.57 6.21 -8.77
N PHE A 277 9.93 6.98 -9.79
CA PHE A 277 10.13 8.44 -9.65
C PHE A 277 8.84 9.20 -9.32
N CYS A 278 7.70 8.70 -9.78
CA CYS A 278 6.42 9.39 -9.61
C CYS A 278 5.86 9.27 -8.17
N GLU A 279 6.34 8.33 -7.36
CA GLU A 279 5.78 8.01 -6.03
C GLU A 279 5.79 9.16 -4.99
N ALA A 280 6.62 10.20 -5.13
CA ALA A 280 6.55 11.34 -4.20
C ALA A 280 6.90 12.72 -4.75
N LEU A 281 6.94 12.93 -6.08
CA LEU A 281 7.47 14.17 -6.65
C LEU A 281 6.64 14.69 -7.82
N PHE A 282 5.46 15.25 -7.54
CA PHE A 282 4.60 15.80 -8.60
C PHE A 282 5.27 16.91 -9.42
N ASP A 283 5.90 17.90 -8.77
CA ASP A 283 6.43 19.08 -9.48
C ASP A 283 7.59 18.72 -10.42
N GLN A 284 8.43 17.76 -10.02
CA GLN A 284 9.50 17.24 -10.86
C GLN A 284 8.99 16.24 -11.90
N ALA A 285 7.87 15.57 -11.64
CA ALA A 285 7.28 14.59 -12.54
C ALA A 285 6.25 15.19 -13.53
N LYS A 286 5.88 16.46 -13.40
CA LYS A 286 5.01 17.13 -14.40
C LYS A 286 5.52 17.02 -15.85
N PRO A 287 6.83 17.13 -16.16
CA PRO A 287 7.37 16.89 -17.50
C PRO A 287 7.22 15.45 -18.01
N VAL A 288 6.93 14.50 -17.11
CA VAL A 288 6.76 13.07 -17.41
C VAL A 288 5.37 12.76 -17.98
N LEU A 289 4.35 13.57 -17.62
CA LEU A 289 2.96 13.36 -18.01
C LEU A 289 2.74 13.14 -19.52
N PRO A 290 3.33 13.93 -20.45
CA PRO A 290 3.14 13.70 -21.89
C PRO A 290 3.66 12.33 -22.34
N THR A 291 4.74 11.85 -21.72
CA THR A 291 5.31 10.52 -22.01
C THR A 291 4.38 9.41 -21.54
N LEU A 292 3.87 9.51 -20.30
CA LEU A 292 2.91 8.53 -19.76
C LEU A 292 1.61 8.51 -20.56
N ALA A 293 1.10 9.68 -20.92
CA ALA A 293 -0.08 9.80 -21.78
C ALA A 293 0.15 9.10 -23.13
N ARG A 294 1.29 9.31 -23.79
CA ARG A 294 1.63 8.60 -25.02
C ARG A 294 1.71 7.08 -24.81
N PHE A 295 2.29 6.62 -23.70
CA PHE A 295 2.48 5.20 -23.43
C PHE A 295 1.17 4.46 -23.28
N ILE A 296 0.23 5.01 -22.50
CA ILE A 296 -1.06 4.34 -22.35
C ILE A 296 -1.84 4.30 -23.66
N HIS A 297 -1.64 5.26 -24.58
CA HIS A 297 -2.36 5.34 -25.85
C HIS A 297 -1.76 4.52 -26.99
N SER A 298 -0.43 4.37 -27.03
CA SER A 298 0.30 3.87 -28.19
C SER A 298 1.08 2.58 -27.93
N ASN A 299 0.89 1.95 -26.77
CA ASN A 299 1.50 0.67 -26.42
C ASN A 299 0.44 -0.37 -26.08
N ASP A 300 0.71 -1.62 -26.46
CA ASP A 300 -0.14 -2.79 -26.19
C ASP A 300 0.58 -3.81 -25.28
N ASP A 301 1.83 -3.54 -24.88
CA ASP A 301 2.58 -4.35 -23.94
C ASP A 301 2.02 -4.18 -22.52
N GLU A 302 1.65 -5.30 -21.89
CA GLU A 302 0.95 -5.29 -20.59
C GLU A 302 1.79 -4.68 -19.47
N GLU A 303 3.10 -4.95 -19.44
CA GLU A 303 4.00 -4.44 -18.39
C GLU A 303 4.17 -2.93 -18.53
N VAL A 304 4.45 -2.43 -19.75
CA VAL A 304 4.55 -0.99 -20.02
C VAL A 304 3.23 -0.28 -19.70
N LEU A 305 2.08 -0.87 -20.04
CA LEU A 305 0.77 -0.30 -19.71
C LEU A 305 0.52 -0.25 -18.20
N ALA A 306 0.84 -1.34 -17.48
CA ALA A 306 0.68 -1.41 -16.04
C ALA A 306 1.54 -0.38 -15.32
N ASP A 307 2.84 -0.29 -15.64
CA ASP A 307 3.77 0.65 -15.02
C ASP A 307 3.44 2.11 -15.37
N ALA A 308 3.01 2.40 -16.60
CA ALA A 308 2.56 3.73 -16.97
C ALA A 308 1.30 4.14 -16.19
N CYS A 309 0.38 3.20 -15.94
CA CYS A 309 -0.79 3.46 -15.11
C CYS A 309 -0.41 3.61 -13.63
N TRP A 310 0.52 2.81 -13.10
CA TRP A 310 1.03 3.00 -11.74
C TRP A 310 1.67 4.38 -11.57
N ALA A 311 2.52 4.77 -12.51
CA ALA A 311 3.14 6.09 -12.54
C ALA A 311 2.07 7.20 -12.49
N LEU A 312 1.04 7.13 -13.33
CA LEU A 312 -0.08 8.08 -13.30
C LEU A 312 -0.79 8.08 -11.94
N SER A 313 -1.03 6.91 -11.34
CA SER A 313 -1.68 6.77 -10.03
C SER A 313 -0.89 7.38 -8.88
N TYR A 314 0.43 7.52 -9.03
CA TYR A 314 1.31 8.12 -8.03
C TYR A 314 1.44 9.63 -8.13
N LEU A 315 1.05 10.22 -9.28
CA LEU A 315 1.07 11.67 -9.48
C LEU A 315 -0.04 12.42 -8.72
N PHE A 316 -0.78 11.74 -7.84
CA PHE A 316 -1.80 12.36 -7.00
C PHE A 316 -1.34 12.37 -5.55
N ASP A 317 -1.27 13.54 -4.91
CA ASP A 317 -1.07 13.66 -3.45
C ASP A 317 -2.34 14.14 -2.71
N GLY A 318 -3.49 14.12 -3.41
CA GLY A 318 -4.80 14.50 -2.86
C GLY A 318 -5.25 15.94 -3.17
N THR A 319 -4.51 16.70 -4.00
CA THR A 319 -4.92 18.06 -4.41
C THR A 319 -5.59 18.09 -5.80
N ASN A 320 -6.65 18.90 -5.95
CA ASN A 320 -7.40 19.02 -7.21
C ASN A 320 -6.54 19.57 -8.36
N ASP A 321 -5.59 20.47 -8.11
CA ASP A 321 -4.72 21.03 -9.17
C ASP A 321 -3.88 19.95 -9.87
N LYS A 322 -3.46 18.92 -9.12
CA LYS A 322 -2.68 17.81 -9.66
C LYS A 322 -3.56 16.84 -10.43
N ILE A 323 -4.75 16.57 -9.91
CA ILE A 323 -5.77 15.82 -10.65
C ILE A 323 -6.06 16.50 -11.98
N GLN A 324 -6.25 17.82 -11.97
CA GLN A 324 -6.51 18.63 -13.15
C GLN A 324 -5.42 18.44 -14.20
N ALA A 325 -4.14 18.58 -13.82
CA ALA A 325 -3.02 18.39 -14.73
C ALA A 325 -2.97 16.97 -15.35
N VAL A 326 -3.33 15.92 -14.60
CA VAL A 326 -3.43 14.56 -15.15
C VAL A 326 -4.60 14.48 -16.14
N THR A 327 -5.77 15.02 -15.80
CA THR A 327 -6.93 14.99 -16.72
C THR A 327 -6.68 15.77 -18.02
N GLU A 328 -5.98 16.91 -17.95
CA GLU A 328 -5.60 17.74 -19.10
C GLU A 328 -4.58 17.06 -20.02
N ALA A 329 -3.86 16.05 -19.52
CA ALA A 329 -3.01 15.19 -20.36
C ALA A 329 -3.82 14.22 -21.26
N GLY A 330 -5.16 14.24 -21.18
CA GLY A 330 -6.04 13.48 -22.07
C GLY A 330 -6.08 11.98 -21.78
N VAL A 331 -5.74 11.56 -20.56
CA VAL A 331 -5.60 10.14 -20.21
C VAL A 331 -6.92 9.44 -19.87
N CYS A 332 -7.97 10.18 -19.49
CA CYS A 332 -9.20 9.63 -18.93
C CYS A 332 -9.88 8.59 -19.83
N GLY A 333 -10.08 8.90 -21.11
CA GLY A 333 -10.74 7.98 -22.04
C GLY A 333 -9.99 6.67 -22.23
N ARG A 334 -8.65 6.72 -22.27
CA ARG A 334 -7.83 5.51 -22.38
C ARG A 334 -7.82 4.72 -21.08
N LEU A 335 -7.72 5.38 -19.92
CA LEU A 335 -7.80 4.71 -18.62
C LEU A 335 -9.13 3.96 -18.44
N VAL A 336 -10.25 4.57 -18.82
CA VAL A 336 -11.56 3.90 -18.80
C VAL A 336 -11.58 2.67 -19.72
N LYS A 337 -11.01 2.78 -20.93
CA LYS A 337 -10.88 1.64 -21.85
C LYS A 337 -10.00 0.51 -21.28
N LEU A 338 -8.99 0.83 -20.46
CA LEU A 338 -8.14 -0.16 -19.81
C LEU A 338 -8.85 -0.91 -18.66
N LEU A 339 -9.98 -0.41 -18.15
CA LEU A 339 -10.77 -1.13 -17.14
C LEU A 339 -11.42 -2.42 -17.66
N ILE A 340 -11.52 -2.58 -18.98
CA ILE A 340 -12.02 -3.80 -19.63
C ILE A 340 -10.90 -4.64 -20.26
N HIS A 341 -9.64 -4.37 -19.90
CA HIS A 341 -8.49 -5.13 -20.37
C HIS A 341 -8.54 -6.58 -19.85
N PRO A 342 -8.12 -7.60 -20.62
CA PRO A 342 -8.16 -9.00 -20.15
C PRO A 342 -7.24 -9.30 -18.97
N SER A 343 -6.17 -8.50 -18.81
CA SER A 343 -5.13 -8.72 -17.79
C SER A 343 -5.37 -7.89 -16.53
N PRO A 344 -5.55 -8.53 -15.35
CA PRO A 344 -5.73 -7.83 -14.08
C PRO A 344 -4.55 -6.94 -13.66
N SER A 345 -3.34 -7.24 -14.15
CA SER A 345 -2.13 -6.42 -13.93
C SER A 345 -2.24 -5.03 -14.55
N VAL A 346 -3.01 -4.89 -15.64
CA VAL A 346 -3.31 -3.61 -16.30
C VAL A 346 -4.55 -2.97 -15.70
N ILE A 347 -5.60 -3.75 -15.42
CA ILE A 347 -6.85 -3.24 -14.83
C ILE A 347 -6.58 -2.54 -13.50
N THR A 348 -5.78 -3.18 -12.63
CA THR A 348 -5.55 -2.69 -11.26
C THR A 348 -5.00 -1.26 -11.22
N PRO A 349 -3.85 -0.93 -11.82
CA PRO A 349 -3.32 0.43 -11.80
C PRO A 349 -4.20 1.43 -12.55
N ALA A 350 -4.84 1.02 -13.65
CA ALA A 350 -5.80 1.87 -14.36
C ALA A 350 -6.99 2.25 -13.46
N LEU A 351 -7.52 1.29 -12.72
CA LEU A 351 -8.61 1.49 -11.76
C LEU A 351 -8.20 2.38 -10.58
N TYR A 352 -6.99 2.21 -10.03
CA TYR A 352 -6.46 3.11 -9.00
C TYR A 352 -6.32 4.54 -9.51
N THR A 353 -5.88 4.72 -10.77
CA THR A 353 -5.79 6.04 -11.40
C THR A 353 -7.17 6.67 -11.56
N VAL A 354 -8.15 5.91 -12.09
CA VAL A 354 -9.54 6.38 -12.23
C VAL A 354 -10.14 6.76 -10.89
N ARG A 355 -9.91 5.93 -9.85
CA ARG A 355 -10.33 6.22 -8.46
C ARG A 355 -9.78 7.56 -7.97
N ASN A 356 -8.49 7.82 -8.20
CA ASN A 356 -7.84 9.07 -7.76
C ASN A 356 -8.39 10.28 -8.51
N ILE A 357 -8.78 10.14 -9.79
CA ILE A 357 -9.41 11.24 -10.53
C ILE A 357 -10.78 11.57 -9.95
N VAL A 358 -11.62 10.57 -9.66
CA VAL A 358 -12.97 10.80 -9.11
C VAL A 358 -12.99 11.18 -7.63
N SER A 359 -11.83 11.18 -6.94
CA SER A 359 -11.73 11.78 -5.60
C SER A 359 -11.52 13.30 -5.62
N GLY A 360 -11.41 13.89 -6.81
CA GLY A 360 -11.32 15.33 -7.02
C GLY A 360 -12.68 16.04 -6.93
N ASP A 361 -12.80 17.18 -7.59
CA ASP A 361 -14.07 17.91 -7.68
C ASP A 361 -15.06 17.30 -8.70
N ASP A 362 -16.26 17.89 -8.73
CA ASP A 362 -17.32 17.48 -9.64
C ASP A 362 -16.90 17.55 -11.12
N VAL A 363 -16.08 18.53 -11.53
CA VAL A 363 -15.65 18.66 -12.94
C VAL A 363 -14.73 17.50 -13.32
N GLN A 364 -13.81 17.15 -12.43
CA GLN A 364 -12.86 16.04 -12.61
C GLN A 364 -13.59 14.69 -12.61
N THR A 365 -14.56 14.52 -11.71
CA THR A 365 -15.43 13.35 -11.67
C THR A 365 -16.27 13.25 -12.95
N GLN A 366 -16.81 14.36 -13.44
CA GLN A 366 -17.60 14.40 -14.68
C GLN A 366 -16.78 14.00 -15.90
N CYS A 367 -15.47 14.31 -15.93
CA CYS A 367 -14.58 13.90 -17.00
C CYS A 367 -14.53 12.37 -17.14
N VAL A 368 -14.46 11.63 -16.03
CA VAL A 368 -14.47 10.16 -16.02
C VAL A 368 -15.84 9.60 -16.43
N ILE A 369 -16.93 10.17 -15.91
CA ILE A 369 -18.30 9.76 -16.27
C ILE A 369 -18.56 9.93 -17.76
N SER A 370 -18.11 11.04 -18.35
CA SER A 370 -18.30 11.37 -19.77
C SER A 370 -17.62 10.37 -20.71
N HIS A 371 -16.63 9.62 -20.22
CA HIS A 371 -15.96 8.53 -20.95
C HIS A 371 -16.60 7.16 -20.72
N GLN A 372 -17.80 7.08 -20.14
CA GLN A 372 -18.55 5.85 -19.88
C GLN A 372 -17.87 4.90 -18.88
N ALA A 373 -17.31 5.43 -17.80
CA ALA A 373 -16.64 4.61 -16.77
C ALA A 373 -17.60 3.70 -15.99
N LEU A 374 -18.85 4.12 -15.74
CA LEU A 374 -19.78 3.40 -14.87
C LEU A 374 -20.12 1.98 -15.36
N PRO A 375 -20.46 1.74 -16.65
CA PRO A 375 -20.62 0.38 -17.16
C PRO A 375 -19.39 -0.51 -16.95
N CYS A 376 -18.18 0.04 -17.14
CA CYS A 376 -16.95 -0.70 -16.91
C CYS A 376 -16.78 -1.06 -15.42
N LEU A 377 -17.04 -0.12 -14.51
CA LEU A 377 -16.99 -0.35 -13.07
C LEU A 377 -18.01 -1.39 -12.61
N VAL A 378 -19.23 -1.37 -13.17
CA VAL A 378 -20.26 -2.38 -12.89
C VAL A 378 -19.80 -3.77 -13.31
N ASN A 379 -19.20 -3.92 -14.50
CA ASN A 379 -18.68 -5.21 -14.96
C ASN A 379 -17.60 -5.76 -14.00
N LEU A 380 -16.71 -4.90 -13.50
CA LEU A 380 -15.69 -5.30 -12.52
C LEU A 380 -16.30 -5.83 -11.21
N LEU A 381 -17.50 -5.38 -10.82
CA LEU A 381 -18.20 -5.86 -9.63
C LEU A 381 -18.91 -7.20 -9.89
N THR A 382 -19.52 -7.36 -11.06
CA THR A 382 -20.33 -8.55 -11.41
C THR A 382 -19.49 -9.75 -11.79
N ASP A 383 -18.39 -9.53 -12.49
CA ASP A 383 -17.56 -10.60 -13.04
C ASP A 383 -16.69 -11.26 -11.95
N ASN A 384 -16.04 -12.37 -12.30
CA ASN A 384 -15.22 -13.14 -11.35
C ASN A 384 -13.82 -12.54 -11.15
N TYR A 385 -13.74 -11.30 -10.68
CA TYR A 385 -12.50 -10.64 -10.28
C TYR A 385 -12.18 -10.84 -8.79
N GLU A 386 -10.91 -10.69 -8.44
CA GLU A 386 -10.45 -10.72 -7.05
C GLU A 386 -11.15 -9.66 -6.19
N LYS A 387 -11.32 -9.97 -4.90
CA LYS A 387 -11.95 -9.06 -3.92
C LYS A 387 -11.30 -7.68 -3.90
N ARG A 388 -9.99 -7.59 -4.12
CA ARG A 388 -9.25 -6.31 -4.16
C ARG A 388 -9.77 -5.40 -5.28
N ILE A 389 -9.91 -5.91 -6.50
CA ILE A 389 -10.42 -5.14 -7.66
C ILE A 389 -11.86 -4.69 -7.40
N LYS A 390 -12.71 -5.61 -6.91
CA LYS A 390 -14.11 -5.30 -6.58
C LYS A 390 -14.23 -4.20 -5.52
N ASN A 391 -13.40 -4.23 -4.49
CA ASN A 391 -13.38 -3.18 -3.47
C ASN A 391 -13.00 -1.82 -4.09
N VAL A 392 -11.93 -1.76 -4.89
CA VAL A 392 -11.50 -0.49 -5.49
C VAL A 392 -12.54 0.05 -6.48
N ALA A 393 -13.20 -0.83 -7.26
CA ALA A 393 -14.30 -0.43 -8.13
C ALA A 393 -15.48 0.15 -7.34
N CYS A 394 -15.85 -0.50 -6.23
CA CYS A 394 -16.90 -0.04 -5.34
C CYS A 394 -16.55 1.30 -4.66
N TRP A 395 -15.30 1.49 -4.25
CA TRP A 395 -14.80 2.77 -3.73
C TRP A 395 -14.81 3.87 -4.81
N THR A 396 -14.44 3.53 -6.04
CA THR A 396 -14.52 4.47 -7.17
C THR A 396 -15.96 4.96 -7.36
N ILE A 397 -16.93 4.04 -7.31
CA ILE A 397 -18.36 4.36 -7.38
C ILE A 397 -18.81 5.22 -6.19
N SER A 398 -18.35 4.94 -4.97
CA SER A 398 -18.76 5.71 -3.79
C SER A 398 -18.23 7.15 -3.79
N ASN A 399 -17.08 7.38 -4.42
CA ASN A 399 -16.58 8.73 -4.68
C ASN A 399 -17.44 9.43 -5.73
N ILE A 400 -17.87 8.74 -6.79
CA ILE A 400 -18.78 9.32 -7.79
C ILE A 400 -20.12 9.71 -7.16
N THR A 401 -20.69 8.87 -6.28
CA THR A 401 -21.97 9.20 -5.60
C THR A 401 -21.83 10.25 -4.50
N ALA A 402 -20.61 10.67 -4.16
CA ALA A 402 -20.36 11.81 -3.27
C ALA A 402 -20.41 13.17 -3.99
N GLY A 403 -20.49 13.17 -5.33
CA GLY A 403 -20.64 14.36 -6.15
C GLY A 403 -22.06 14.93 -6.15
N ASN A 404 -22.38 15.72 -7.18
CA ASN A 404 -23.66 16.41 -7.30
C ASN A 404 -24.83 15.52 -7.76
N GLU A 405 -26.03 16.11 -7.76
CA GLU A 405 -27.29 15.44 -8.15
C GLU A 405 -27.24 14.84 -9.56
N GLU A 406 -26.61 15.50 -10.53
CA GLU A 406 -26.49 14.98 -11.90
C GLU A 406 -25.61 13.72 -11.94
N GLN A 407 -24.52 13.71 -11.18
CA GLN A 407 -23.60 12.57 -11.09
C GLN A 407 -24.24 11.37 -10.38
N ILE A 408 -24.97 11.65 -9.29
CA ILE A 408 -25.77 10.64 -8.59
C ILE A 408 -26.82 10.04 -9.54
N GLN A 409 -27.47 10.86 -10.36
CA GLN A 409 -28.47 10.40 -11.33
C GLN A 409 -27.88 9.36 -12.28
N VAL A 410 -26.71 9.64 -12.87
CA VAL A 410 -26.07 8.69 -13.81
C VAL A 410 -25.75 7.36 -13.12
N VAL A 411 -25.31 7.38 -11.85
CA VAL A 411 -25.06 6.15 -11.10
C VAL A 411 -26.34 5.34 -10.90
N ILE A 412 -27.45 5.98 -10.53
CA ILE A 412 -28.74 5.30 -10.33
C ILE A 412 -29.24 4.69 -11.65
N GLU A 413 -29.07 5.39 -12.77
CA GLU A 413 -29.47 4.90 -14.10
C GLU A 413 -28.69 3.65 -14.55
N THR A 414 -27.48 3.44 -14.02
CA THR A 414 -26.71 2.20 -14.27
C THR A 414 -27.16 0.99 -13.47
N ASN A 415 -28.24 1.09 -12.67
CA ASN A 415 -28.81 0.01 -11.84
C ASN A 415 -27.79 -0.63 -10.89
N ILE A 416 -26.98 0.20 -10.25
CA ILE A 416 -25.85 -0.24 -9.45
C ILE A 416 -26.24 -1.03 -8.20
N THR A 417 -27.49 -0.93 -7.73
CA THR A 417 -27.97 -1.64 -6.55
C THR A 417 -27.90 -3.15 -6.68
N THR A 418 -28.12 -3.71 -7.89
CA THR A 418 -28.15 -5.17 -8.11
C THR A 418 -26.75 -5.80 -7.98
N PRO A 419 -25.69 -5.26 -8.62
CA PRO A 419 -24.30 -5.70 -8.41
C PRO A 419 -23.77 -5.50 -6.98
N LEU A 420 -24.30 -4.51 -6.25
CA LEU A 420 -23.76 -4.05 -4.97
C LEU A 420 -24.23 -4.86 -3.74
N VAL A 421 -25.23 -5.74 -3.87
CA VAL A 421 -25.88 -6.46 -2.74
C VAL A 421 -24.93 -7.31 -1.87
N HIS A 422 -23.72 -7.60 -2.35
CA HIS A 422 -22.77 -8.50 -1.68
C HIS A 422 -21.45 -7.85 -1.21
N LEU A 423 -21.29 -6.53 -1.35
CA LEU A 423 -20.03 -5.84 -1.01
C LEU A 423 -20.22 -4.86 0.14
N LEU A 424 -19.38 -4.99 1.18
CA LEU A 424 -19.41 -4.10 2.36
C LEU A 424 -19.32 -2.61 1.99
N GLN A 425 -18.53 -2.28 0.97
CA GLN A 425 -18.34 -0.89 0.53
C GLN A 425 -19.53 -0.31 -0.27
N ALA A 426 -20.50 -1.14 -0.66
CA ALA A 426 -21.73 -0.67 -1.30
C ALA A 426 -22.53 0.29 -0.41
N ALA A 427 -22.47 0.07 0.91
CA ALA A 427 -23.13 0.91 1.90
C ALA A 427 -22.69 2.38 1.78
N TRP A 428 -21.40 2.63 1.50
CA TRP A 428 -20.88 3.98 1.31
C TRP A 428 -21.46 4.65 0.08
N ALA A 429 -21.50 3.92 -1.05
CA ALA A 429 -22.08 4.45 -2.29
C ALA A 429 -23.56 4.83 -2.11
N ILE A 430 -24.34 3.95 -1.47
CA ILE A 430 -25.76 4.19 -1.16
C ILE A 430 -25.92 5.35 -0.19
N LYS A 431 -25.14 5.38 0.90
CA LYS A 431 -25.20 6.47 1.90
C LYS A 431 -24.85 7.83 1.28
N ASN A 432 -23.87 7.89 0.39
CA ASN A 432 -23.51 9.13 -0.29
C ASN A 432 -24.64 9.58 -1.24
N ALA A 433 -25.19 8.66 -2.03
CA ALA A 433 -26.33 8.93 -2.90
C ALA A 433 -27.57 9.41 -2.13
N THR A 434 -27.87 8.84 -0.95
CA THR A 434 -29.02 9.29 -0.13
C THR A 434 -28.74 10.57 0.66
N SER A 435 -27.47 10.97 0.81
CA SER A 435 -27.11 12.22 1.48
C SER A 435 -27.14 13.42 0.53
N GLY A 436 -26.68 13.24 -0.72
CA GLY A 436 -26.62 14.29 -1.74
C GLY A 436 -27.76 14.28 -2.76
N GLY A 437 -28.51 13.19 -2.86
CA GLY A 437 -29.55 13.02 -3.88
C GLY A 437 -30.89 13.69 -3.57
N THR A 438 -31.67 13.93 -4.62
CA THR A 438 -33.02 14.49 -4.52
C THR A 438 -34.03 13.48 -3.96
N HIS A 439 -35.22 13.97 -3.59
CA HIS A 439 -36.32 13.11 -3.13
C HIS A 439 -36.67 12.03 -4.17
N ASP A 440 -36.73 12.39 -5.46
CA ASP A 440 -37.07 11.44 -6.54
C ASP A 440 -35.94 10.44 -6.82
N GLN A 441 -34.67 10.86 -6.68
CA GLN A 441 -33.53 9.96 -6.77
C GLN A 441 -33.53 8.91 -5.67
N ILE A 442 -33.83 9.31 -4.43
CA ILE A 442 -33.91 8.39 -3.30
C ILE A 442 -35.07 7.39 -3.50
N LYS A 443 -36.23 7.85 -4.01
CA LYS A 443 -37.36 6.98 -4.39
C LYS A 443 -36.94 5.93 -5.41
N LEU A 444 -36.22 6.35 -6.45
CA LEU A 444 -35.73 5.45 -7.50
C LEU A 444 -34.75 4.43 -6.93
N LEU A 445 -33.81 4.85 -6.08
CA LEU A 445 -32.85 3.96 -5.43
C LEU A 445 -33.54 2.90 -4.54
N VAL A 446 -34.59 3.30 -3.81
CA VAL A 446 -35.42 2.36 -3.04
C VAL A 446 -36.16 1.38 -3.95
N SER A 447 -36.72 1.86 -5.07
CA SER A 447 -37.40 1.00 -6.04
C SER A 447 -36.46 -0.04 -6.69
N GLN A 448 -35.17 0.26 -6.74
CA GLN A 448 -34.11 -0.65 -7.18
C GLN A 448 -33.60 -1.59 -6.07
N GLY A 449 -34.20 -1.60 -4.88
CA GLY A 449 -33.95 -2.59 -3.84
C GLY A 449 -32.77 -2.28 -2.89
N CYS A 450 -32.38 -1.01 -2.72
CA CYS A 450 -31.23 -0.65 -1.87
C CYS A 450 -31.42 -0.90 -0.36
N ILE A 451 -32.66 -1.05 0.13
CA ILE A 451 -32.97 -1.24 1.56
C ILE A 451 -32.40 -2.57 2.09
N LYS A 452 -32.58 -3.66 1.35
CA LYS A 452 -32.17 -4.99 1.81
C LYS A 452 -30.66 -5.09 2.07
N PRO A 453 -29.77 -4.66 1.14
CA PRO A 453 -28.33 -4.62 1.39
C PRO A 453 -27.94 -3.84 2.64
N LEU A 454 -28.55 -2.67 2.88
CA LEU A 454 -28.25 -1.87 4.07
C LEU A 454 -28.65 -2.60 5.35
N CYS A 455 -29.83 -3.22 5.39
CA CYS A 455 -30.30 -3.98 6.54
C CYS A 455 -29.45 -5.23 6.80
N ASP A 456 -29.07 -5.97 5.75
CA ASP A 456 -28.24 -7.17 5.86
C ASP A 456 -26.87 -6.83 6.50
N LEU A 457 -26.32 -5.64 6.20
CA LEU A 457 -25.06 -5.12 6.73
C LEU A 457 -25.12 -4.59 8.18
N LEU A 458 -26.31 -4.44 8.78
CA LEU A 458 -26.44 -4.03 10.20
C LEU A 458 -25.89 -5.07 11.18
N ASN A 459 -25.73 -6.33 10.73
CA ASN A 459 -25.08 -7.39 11.53
C ASN A 459 -23.54 -7.41 11.37
N CYS A 460 -22.95 -6.46 10.64
CA CYS A 460 -21.50 -6.37 10.48
C CYS A 460 -20.84 -6.09 11.85
N PRO A 461 -19.73 -6.77 12.21
CA PRO A 461 -19.01 -6.49 13.45
C PRO A 461 -18.31 -5.13 13.45
N ASP A 462 -18.14 -4.52 12.27
CA ASP A 462 -17.50 -3.22 12.11
C ASP A 462 -18.51 -2.09 12.42
N PRO A 463 -18.31 -1.32 13.52
CA PRO A 463 -19.22 -0.24 13.91
C PRO A 463 -19.27 0.90 12.88
N GLU A 464 -18.21 1.10 12.09
CA GLU A 464 -18.18 2.15 11.05
C GLU A 464 -19.13 1.78 9.91
N VAL A 465 -19.11 0.52 9.46
CA VAL A 465 -20.03 0.00 8.44
C VAL A 465 -21.48 0.10 8.92
N VAL A 466 -21.75 -0.27 10.18
CA VAL A 466 -23.10 -0.17 10.77
C VAL A 466 -23.56 1.29 10.81
N ALA A 467 -22.71 2.22 11.24
CA ALA A 467 -23.04 3.64 11.27
C ALA A 467 -23.40 4.19 9.88
N VAL A 468 -22.64 3.81 8.85
CA VAL A 468 -22.93 4.21 7.46
C VAL A 468 -24.26 3.65 6.97
N CYS A 469 -24.56 2.38 7.28
CA CYS A 469 -25.85 1.78 6.92
C CYS A 469 -27.02 2.49 7.59
N LEU A 470 -26.90 2.78 8.89
CA LEU A 470 -27.92 3.51 9.65
C LEU A 470 -28.14 4.92 9.07
N GLN A 471 -27.08 5.64 8.71
CA GLN A 471 -27.21 6.96 8.09
C GLN A 471 -27.93 6.89 6.75
N GLY A 472 -27.61 5.88 5.92
CA GLY A 472 -28.30 5.64 4.66
C GLY A 472 -29.80 5.36 4.85
N LEU A 473 -30.15 4.51 5.81
CA LEU A 473 -31.55 4.19 6.16
C LEU A 473 -32.29 5.40 6.75
N GLU A 474 -31.64 6.20 7.60
CA GLU A 474 -32.22 7.41 8.18
C GLU A 474 -32.61 8.42 7.08
N ASN A 475 -31.73 8.62 6.08
CA ASN A 475 -32.01 9.49 4.95
C ASN A 475 -33.22 9.01 4.13
N ILE A 476 -33.33 7.69 3.90
CA ILE A 476 -34.50 7.09 3.23
C ILE A 476 -35.77 7.31 4.06
N LEU A 477 -35.71 7.09 5.38
CA LEU A 477 -36.85 7.30 6.28
C LEU A 477 -37.34 8.75 6.27
N LYS A 478 -36.43 9.73 6.22
CA LYS A 478 -36.76 11.16 6.11
C LYS A 478 -37.58 11.45 4.85
N VAL A 479 -37.21 10.88 3.69
CA VAL A 479 -38.00 11.01 2.45
C VAL A 479 -39.39 10.39 2.61
N GLY A 480 -39.47 9.21 3.24
CA GLY A 480 -40.76 8.56 3.51
C GLY A 480 -41.67 9.34 4.45
N GLU A 481 -41.11 10.11 5.39
CA GLU A 481 -41.89 10.97 6.28
C GLU A 481 -42.45 12.19 5.54
N VAL A 482 -41.69 12.73 4.59
CA VAL A 482 -42.17 13.78 3.68
C VAL A 482 -43.34 13.29 2.84
N ASP A 483 -43.23 12.10 2.23
CA ASP A 483 -44.31 11.49 1.44
C ASP A 483 -45.56 11.20 2.29
N LYS A 484 -45.37 10.75 3.53
CA LYS A 484 -46.46 10.58 4.49
C LYS A 484 -47.19 11.89 4.76
N ASN A 485 -46.45 12.97 4.99
CA ASN A 485 -47.01 14.29 5.28
C ASN A 485 -47.69 14.93 4.07
N MET A 486 -47.27 14.59 2.84
CA MET A 486 -47.93 14.99 1.61
C MET A 486 -49.23 14.21 1.33
N GLY A 487 -49.55 13.18 2.11
CA GLY A 487 -50.76 12.38 1.96
C GLY A 487 -50.71 11.38 0.80
N THR A 488 -49.56 11.23 0.14
CA THR A 488 -49.38 10.32 -1.01
C THR A 488 -49.39 8.83 -0.64
N THR A 489 -49.24 8.50 0.66
CA THR A 489 -49.08 7.12 1.14
C THR A 489 -50.14 6.69 2.17
N GLY A 490 -51.29 7.38 2.23
CA GLY A 490 -52.36 7.05 3.18
C GLY A 490 -51.98 7.29 4.65
N GLY A 491 -51.03 8.20 4.92
CA GLY A 491 -50.62 8.58 6.28
C GLY A 491 -49.57 7.68 6.92
N VAL A 492 -48.93 6.78 6.15
CA VAL A 492 -47.90 5.85 6.66
C VAL A 492 -46.58 6.04 5.91
N ASN A 493 -45.46 5.87 6.60
CA ASN A 493 -44.14 5.84 5.97
C ASN A 493 -43.90 4.45 5.38
N LEU A 494 -44.05 4.31 4.06
CA LEU A 494 -43.90 3.02 3.37
C LEU A 494 -42.48 2.45 3.51
N TYR A 495 -41.46 3.30 3.60
CA TYR A 495 -40.08 2.84 3.76
C TYR A 495 -39.79 2.29 5.16
N ALA A 496 -40.45 2.82 6.19
CA ALA A 496 -40.40 2.21 7.52
C ALA A 496 -40.95 0.78 7.51
N GLN A 497 -42.08 0.55 6.83
CA GLN A 497 -42.65 -0.79 6.67
C GLN A 497 -41.70 -1.73 5.91
N MET A 498 -41.10 -1.27 4.82
CA MET A 498 -40.12 -2.05 4.06
C MET A 498 -38.90 -2.44 4.91
N ILE A 499 -38.39 -1.51 5.74
CA ILE A 499 -37.27 -1.78 6.63
C ILE A 499 -37.66 -2.81 7.70
N ASP A 500 -38.82 -2.64 8.33
CA ASP A 500 -39.34 -3.57 9.33
C ASP A 500 -39.50 -4.99 8.75
N ASP A 501 -40.09 -5.11 7.56
CA ASP A 501 -40.28 -6.40 6.88
C ASP A 501 -38.94 -7.11 6.61
N VAL A 502 -37.91 -6.37 6.17
CA VAL A 502 -36.58 -6.94 5.94
C VAL A 502 -35.92 -7.37 7.25
N CYS A 503 -35.99 -6.54 8.29
CA CYS A 503 -35.40 -6.83 9.61
C CYS A 503 -36.09 -8.02 10.30
N MET A 504 -37.42 -8.15 10.20
CA MET A 504 -38.16 -9.29 10.75
C MET A 504 -37.74 -10.61 10.10
N ASN A 505 -37.49 -10.60 8.79
CA ASN A 505 -36.99 -11.78 8.07
C ASN A 505 -35.55 -12.16 8.49
N LEU A 506 -34.70 -11.19 8.85
CA LEU A 506 -33.36 -11.44 9.38
C LEU A 506 -33.40 -12.10 10.78
N VAL A 507 -34.32 -11.68 11.64
CA VAL A 507 -34.51 -12.28 12.98
C VAL A 507 -35.13 -13.68 12.88
N GLY A 508 -36.08 -13.89 11.96
CA GLY A 508 -36.71 -15.19 11.72
C GLY A 508 -35.75 -16.28 11.21
N HIS A 509 -34.71 -15.91 10.46
CA HIS A 509 -33.67 -16.85 10.02
C HIS A 509 -32.75 -17.31 11.15
N LYS A 510 -32.50 -16.48 12.17
CA LYS A 510 -31.71 -16.87 13.37
C LYS A 510 -32.46 -17.79 14.34
N ALA A 511 -33.79 -17.88 14.25
CA ALA A 511 -34.59 -18.81 15.05
C ALA A 511 -34.74 -20.21 14.41
N ARG A 512 -34.20 -20.42 13.20
CA ARG A 512 -34.30 -21.67 12.42
C ARG A 512 -32.97 -22.36 12.15
N LEU A 513 -31.86 -21.79 12.61
CA LEU A 513 -30.53 -22.41 12.70
C LEU A 513 -30.23 -22.65 14.18
#